data_AF-A0A223VHS0-F1
#
_entry.id   AF-A0A223VHS0-F1
#
_cell.length_a   1.000
_cell.length_b   1.000
_cell.length_c   1.000
_cell.angle_alpha   90.00
_cell.angle_beta   90.00
_cell.angle_gamma   90.00
#
_symmetry.space_group_name_H-M   'P 1'
#
loop_
_entity.id
_entity.type
_entity.pdbx_description
1 polymer ?
#
loop_
_entity_poly.entity_id
_entity_poly.type
_entity_poly.pdbx_seq_one_letter_code
_entity_poly.pdbx_strand_id
1 'polypeptide(L)'
;MQTLYDQMIPMRDGVRLATDIYLPATGEGPFPVVIERTPYDKCKPSRSEKQLDGQHLSREQMAARFTAQGFVVIFQDCRGRYASEGVFTKYIAEGEDGFDTLAWIVRQPWCNGKIGSMGLSYAAHTQLAMACLHPPGLSSMVLDSGGFANAYQCGIRQGGAFELKQATWAFRQAKESPTALANPAIREALEQEDIHQWFTRMPWQPGQSPLRHVPEYEAYLLEQWAQGDFSEYWQKVGLYAEGHYPQLPDIPVLFMSSWYDAYVSSTLANYRAFNHAGTAPQRLVMGPWLHGDRNISHSGDVEFGPDAAFDGQVDEDWLGCRLAWFEQSLKPSPRAQARVQVFLMGGGSGTRDHNGRLQHGGRWIQSAQWPLPGSQAMTLYLNAQGQLSRTAPDEPDAHLSYLADPANPVPTLGGALTSGGPVFVGGAFDQRERADFFGTQGDNSALSQRADVLSFQTPPLDDDLIVAGDVQIELWIDSDAPDTDFTAKLVDVYPPCADYPDGFAMNITDGIRRCRYRDDWKHPTPLTPGERVRVLIEPFATCNRFKRGHRLRLDIASSNFPRFDVNPNSGEPSGQARQPQIARNTVHLSRDAASCLRLTVVPTAHLPV
;
A
#
# COMPACT_ATOMS: atom_id res chain seq x y z
N MET A 1 3.56 -33.15 -17.41
CA MET A 1 4.46 -32.10 -16.90
C MET A 1 5.58 -32.82 -16.16
N GLN A 2 6.84 -32.44 -16.38
CA GLN A 2 7.96 -32.92 -15.56
C GLN A 2 8.25 -31.88 -14.49
N THR A 3 8.54 -32.31 -13.27
CA THR A 3 8.88 -31.39 -12.17
C THR A 3 10.26 -31.70 -11.62
N LEU A 4 11.06 -30.66 -11.41
CA LEU A 4 12.34 -30.69 -10.71
C LEU A 4 12.17 -29.92 -9.39
N TYR A 5 12.05 -30.65 -8.29
CA TYR A 5 11.89 -30.04 -6.95
C TYR A 5 13.24 -29.66 -6.36
N ASP A 6 13.23 -28.62 -5.51
CA ASP A 6 14.35 -28.18 -4.66
C ASP A 6 15.69 -28.07 -5.40
N GLN A 7 15.65 -27.54 -6.63
CA GLN A 7 16.85 -27.20 -7.36
C GLN A 7 17.55 -26.03 -6.66
N MET A 8 18.75 -26.27 -6.14
CA MET A 8 19.52 -25.29 -5.38
C MET A 8 20.32 -24.40 -6.32
N ILE A 9 19.79 -23.22 -6.65
CA ILE A 9 20.40 -22.27 -7.59
C ILE A 9 21.45 -21.42 -6.85
N PRO A 10 22.73 -21.42 -7.27
CA PRO A 10 23.77 -20.64 -6.60
C PRO A 10 23.70 -19.16 -6.97
N MET A 11 23.72 -18.28 -5.97
CA MET A 11 23.89 -16.84 -6.11
C MET A 11 25.38 -16.48 -6.20
N ARG A 12 25.70 -15.23 -6.53
CA ARG A 12 27.09 -14.72 -6.67
C ARG A 12 27.96 -14.90 -5.44
N ASP A 13 27.37 -14.96 -4.26
CA ASP A 13 28.05 -15.12 -2.97
C ASP A 13 28.11 -16.58 -2.50
N GLY A 14 27.63 -17.53 -3.31
CA GLY A 14 27.65 -18.95 -3.03
C GLY A 14 26.45 -19.47 -2.23
N VAL A 15 25.59 -18.59 -1.69
CA VAL A 15 24.31 -19.00 -1.09
C VAL A 15 23.41 -19.58 -2.16
N ARG A 16 22.68 -20.64 -1.83
CA ARG A 16 21.80 -21.32 -2.80
C ARG A 16 20.34 -21.13 -2.45
N LEU A 17 19.54 -20.79 -3.47
CA LEU A 17 18.10 -20.59 -3.33
C LEU A 17 17.34 -21.80 -3.86
N ALA A 18 16.45 -22.36 -3.03
CA ALA A 18 15.64 -23.52 -3.36
C ALA A 18 14.54 -23.15 -4.35
N THR A 19 14.45 -23.93 -5.43
CA THR A 19 13.64 -23.60 -6.60
C THR A 19 12.92 -24.83 -7.15
N ASP A 20 11.60 -24.75 -7.31
CA ASP A 20 10.81 -25.77 -8.01
C ASP A 20 10.59 -25.34 -9.46
N ILE A 21 10.86 -26.26 -10.38
CA ILE A 21 10.80 -26.02 -11.83
C ILE A 21 9.83 -27.01 -12.48
N TYR A 22 8.82 -26.47 -13.15
CA TYR A 22 7.78 -27.23 -13.82
C TYR A 22 7.92 -27.06 -15.34
N LEU A 23 8.19 -28.17 -16.03
CA LEU A 23 8.48 -28.22 -17.47
C LEU A 23 7.27 -28.74 -18.27
N PRO A 24 6.99 -28.18 -19.46
CA PRO A 24 6.02 -28.74 -20.40
C PRO A 24 6.25 -30.23 -20.66
N ALA A 25 5.16 -31.01 -20.74
CA ALA A 25 5.24 -32.45 -21.03
C ALA A 25 5.43 -32.76 -22.52
N THR A 26 5.06 -31.80 -23.37
CA THR A 26 4.99 -31.92 -24.83
C THR A 26 5.50 -30.63 -25.46
N GLY A 27 5.91 -30.71 -26.72
CA GLY A 27 6.53 -29.62 -27.46
C GLY A 27 8.05 -29.73 -27.52
N GLU A 28 8.64 -29.24 -28.60
CA GLU A 28 10.09 -29.10 -28.73
C GLU A 28 10.49 -27.73 -28.20
N GLY A 29 11.22 -27.71 -27.07
CA GLY A 29 11.78 -26.49 -26.52
C GLY A 29 12.83 -25.85 -27.45
N PRO A 30 13.40 -24.69 -27.08
CA PRO A 30 13.29 -24.04 -25.78
C PRO A 30 11.99 -23.23 -25.57
N PHE A 31 11.60 -22.99 -24.32
CA PHE A 31 10.32 -22.39 -23.91
C PHE A 31 10.49 -21.03 -23.19
N PRO A 32 9.48 -20.14 -23.25
CA PRO A 32 9.41 -18.99 -22.36
C PRO A 32 9.19 -19.44 -20.90
N VAL A 33 9.67 -18.64 -19.96
CA VAL A 33 9.64 -18.94 -18.53
C VAL A 33 8.74 -17.94 -17.80
N VAL A 34 7.98 -18.40 -16.81
CA VAL A 34 7.29 -17.55 -15.83
C VAL A 34 7.83 -17.87 -14.45
N ILE A 35 8.27 -16.86 -13.71
CA ILE A 35 8.84 -17.02 -12.36
C ILE A 35 8.09 -16.18 -11.31
N GLU A 36 7.93 -16.75 -10.13
CA GLU A 36 7.60 -16.02 -8.91
C GLU A 36 8.64 -16.35 -7.82
N ARG A 37 9.28 -15.30 -7.28
CA ARG A 37 10.13 -15.37 -6.09
C ARG A 37 9.29 -14.95 -4.87
N THR A 38 9.27 -15.76 -3.82
CA THR A 38 8.36 -15.55 -2.68
C THR A 38 9.06 -15.77 -1.33
N PRO A 39 8.77 -14.95 -0.31
CA PRO A 39 9.21 -15.22 1.06
C PRO A 39 8.17 -16.02 1.87
N TYR A 40 7.16 -16.61 1.20
CA TYR A 40 5.96 -17.22 1.79
C TYR A 40 5.79 -18.71 1.48
N ASP A 41 6.90 -19.43 1.28
CA ASP A 41 6.98 -20.86 0.93
C ASP A 41 6.59 -21.08 -0.53
N LYS A 42 7.57 -21.47 -1.36
CA LYS A 42 7.37 -21.79 -2.77
C LYS A 42 6.34 -22.90 -3.00
N CYS A 43 6.10 -23.75 -2.01
CA CYS A 43 5.12 -24.84 -2.07
C CYS A 43 3.70 -24.39 -1.73
N LYS A 44 3.52 -23.26 -1.03
CA LYS A 44 2.20 -22.78 -0.61
C LYS A 44 1.54 -21.93 -1.69
N PRO A 45 0.21 -22.04 -1.86
CA PRO A 45 -0.52 -21.15 -2.76
C PRO A 45 -0.39 -19.69 -2.28
N SER A 46 -0.20 -18.76 -3.21
CA SER A 46 -0.24 -17.34 -2.87
C SER A 46 -1.66 -16.94 -2.47
N ARG A 47 -1.77 -15.92 -1.59
CA ARG A 47 -3.06 -15.28 -1.26
C ARG A 47 -3.78 -14.78 -2.52
N SER A 48 -3.01 -14.41 -3.54
CA SER A 48 -3.52 -13.99 -4.85
C SER A 48 -4.24 -15.10 -5.61
N GLU A 49 -4.17 -16.36 -5.19
CA GLU A 49 -4.64 -17.49 -5.99
C GLU A 49 -5.99 -18.01 -5.50
N LYS A 50 -6.87 -17.10 -5.10
CA LYS A 50 -8.19 -17.40 -4.55
C LYS A 50 -9.28 -17.10 -5.57
N GLN A 51 -10.07 -18.12 -5.90
CA GLN A 51 -11.22 -18.00 -6.80
C GLN A 51 -12.43 -17.36 -6.10
N LEU A 52 -13.46 -16.98 -6.86
CA LEU A 52 -14.71 -16.41 -6.34
C LEU A 52 -15.40 -17.29 -5.29
N ASP A 53 -15.32 -18.62 -5.43
CA ASP A 53 -15.88 -19.58 -4.47
C ASP A 53 -15.03 -19.73 -3.19
N GLY A 54 -13.91 -19.02 -3.13
CA GLY A 54 -12.98 -18.99 -2.02
C GLY A 54 -11.91 -20.09 -2.03
N GLN A 55 -11.90 -20.97 -3.02
CA GLN A 55 -10.88 -22.02 -3.13
C GLN A 55 -9.53 -21.45 -3.57
N HIS A 56 -8.46 -22.00 -3.01
CA HIS A 56 -7.10 -21.67 -3.40
C HIS A 56 -6.60 -22.63 -4.48
N LEU A 57 -5.99 -22.08 -5.52
CA LEU A 57 -5.29 -22.85 -6.54
C LEU A 57 -3.89 -23.23 -6.03
N SER A 58 -3.56 -24.52 -6.02
CA SER A 58 -2.23 -24.99 -5.65
C SER A 58 -1.17 -24.55 -6.68
N ARG A 59 0.10 -24.57 -6.27
CA ARG A 59 1.24 -24.26 -7.14
C ARG A 59 1.33 -25.22 -8.32
N GLU A 60 1.05 -26.50 -8.10
CA GLU A 60 1.02 -27.53 -9.15
C GLU A 60 -0.14 -27.32 -10.11
N GLN A 61 -1.33 -26.95 -9.62
CA GLN A 61 -2.48 -26.66 -10.48
C GLN A 61 -2.22 -25.43 -11.36
N MET A 62 -1.61 -24.38 -10.79
CA MET A 62 -1.18 -23.21 -11.53
C MET A 62 -0.12 -23.56 -12.59
N ALA A 63 0.92 -24.29 -12.18
CA ALA A 63 2.00 -24.72 -13.08
C ALA A 63 1.46 -25.61 -14.21
N ALA A 64 0.50 -26.51 -13.92
CA ALA A 64 -0.13 -27.34 -14.93
C ALA A 64 -0.83 -26.50 -16.03
N ARG A 65 -1.50 -25.40 -15.66
CA ARG A 65 -2.19 -24.52 -16.61
C ARG A 65 -1.20 -23.78 -17.53
N PHE A 66 -0.11 -23.27 -16.99
CA PHE A 66 0.95 -22.60 -17.76
C PHE A 66 1.76 -23.58 -18.62
N THR A 67 2.15 -24.73 -18.07
CA THR A 67 2.94 -25.74 -18.79
C THR A 67 2.14 -26.39 -19.92
N ALA A 68 0.81 -26.51 -19.79
CA ALA A 68 -0.07 -26.90 -20.89
C ALA A 68 -0.05 -25.90 -22.05
N GLN A 69 0.30 -24.64 -21.80
CA GLN A 69 0.51 -23.61 -22.82
C GLN A 69 1.98 -23.47 -23.25
N GLY A 70 2.86 -24.39 -22.86
CA GLY A 70 4.27 -24.37 -23.29
C GLY A 70 5.12 -23.33 -22.57
N PHE A 71 4.77 -22.96 -21.33
CA PHE A 71 5.66 -22.20 -20.43
C PHE A 71 6.40 -23.14 -19.47
N VAL A 72 7.63 -22.80 -19.12
CA VAL A 72 8.25 -23.30 -17.90
C VAL A 72 7.79 -22.42 -16.73
N VAL A 73 7.39 -23.01 -15.62
CA VAL A 73 7.00 -22.28 -14.41
C VAL A 73 8.00 -22.52 -13.29
N ILE A 74 8.37 -21.46 -12.59
CA ILE A 74 9.35 -21.49 -11.51
C ILE A 74 8.79 -20.83 -10.26
N PHE A 75 8.89 -21.52 -9.13
CA PHE A 75 8.64 -20.96 -7.80
C PHE A 75 9.93 -21.06 -6.98
N GLN A 76 10.39 -19.94 -6.44
CA GLN A 76 11.64 -19.87 -5.68
C GLN A 76 11.41 -19.26 -4.30
N ASP A 77 11.99 -19.88 -3.27
CA ASP A 77 12.07 -19.30 -1.94
C ASP A 77 13.13 -18.20 -1.89
N CYS A 78 12.78 -17.04 -1.34
CA CYS A 78 13.74 -15.96 -1.11
C CYS A 78 14.83 -16.37 -0.10
N ARG A 79 15.97 -15.67 -0.11
CA ARG A 79 17.11 -15.94 0.78
C ARG A 79 16.70 -16.01 2.26
N GLY A 80 17.19 -17.03 2.97
CA GLY A 80 16.91 -17.29 4.38
C GLY A 80 15.44 -17.65 4.68
N ARG A 81 14.67 -18.05 3.66
CA ARG A 81 13.28 -18.49 3.81
C ARG A 81 13.17 -19.96 3.42
N TYR A 82 12.45 -20.72 4.23
CA TYR A 82 12.10 -22.13 3.99
C TYR A 82 13.31 -22.98 3.56
N ALA A 83 13.32 -23.51 2.33
CA ALA A 83 14.37 -24.38 1.85
C ALA A 83 15.61 -23.62 1.32
N SER A 84 15.53 -22.29 1.15
CA SER A 84 16.66 -21.47 0.73
C SER A 84 17.65 -21.22 1.86
N GLU A 85 18.94 -21.24 1.51
CA GLU A 85 20.03 -20.92 2.43
C GLU A 85 20.14 -19.40 2.72
N GLY A 86 21.05 -19.03 3.62
CA GLY A 86 21.36 -17.64 3.96
C GLY A 86 20.52 -17.10 5.12
N VAL A 87 20.59 -15.78 5.32
CA VAL A 87 19.90 -15.07 6.41
C VAL A 87 18.86 -14.14 5.80
N PHE A 88 17.64 -14.17 6.36
CA PHE A 88 16.57 -13.31 5.89
C PHE A 88 16.76 -11.87 6.40
N THR A 89 16.66 -10.91 5.49
CA THR A 89 16.51 -9.48 5.80
C THR A 89 15.52 -8.91 4.81
N LYS A 90 14.48 -8.25 5.33
CA LYS A 90 13.33 -7.83 4.55
C LYS A 90 13.74 -6.84 3.44
N TYR A 91 13.48 -7.22 2.18
CA TYR A 91 13.64 -6.46 0.93
C TYR A 91 15.06 -6.21 0.41
N ILE A 92 16.11 -6.46 1.17
CA ILE A 92 17.44 -5.92 0.83
C ILE A 92 18.16 -6.72 -0.27
N ALA A 93 18.10 -8.05 -0.25
CA ALA A 93 18.85 -8.90 -1.19
C ALA A 93 18.10 -9.16 -2.53
N GLU A 94 16.89 -8.65 -2.67
CA GLU A 94 15.95 -9.14 -3.69
C GLU A 94 16.32 -8.76 -5.13
N GLY A 95 17.03 -7.66 -5.31
CA GLY A 95 17.50 -7.22 -6.62
C GLY A 95 18.56 -8.17 -7.16
N GLU A 96 19.64 -8.32 -6.41
CA GLU A 96 20.82 -9.12 -6.77
C GLU A 96 20.50 -10.61 -6.89
N ASP A 97 19.76 -11.17 -5.93
CA ASP A 97 19.35 -12.58 -5.97
C ASP A 97 18.40 -12.85 -7.15
N GLY A 98 17.51 -11.91 -7.46
CA GLY A 98 16.65 -11.99 -8.64
C GLY A 98 17.46 -11.94 -9.95
N PHE A 99 18.45 -11.05 -10.03
CA PHE A 99 19.36 -10.97 -11.17
C PHE A 99 20.11 -12.30 -11.40
N ASP A 100 20.72 -12.85 -10.35
CA ASP A 100 21.50 -14.09 -10.44
C ASP A 100 20.63 -15.28 -10.82
N THR A 101 19.40 -15.33 -10.29
CA THR A 101 18.39 -16.33 -10.65
C THR A 101 18.04 -16.26 -12.14
N LEU A 102 17.73 -15.07 -12.67
CA LEU A 102 17.42 -14.90 -14.10
C LEU A 102 18.62 -15.24 -14.99
N ALA A 103 19.82 -14.83 -14.60
CA ALA A 103 21.07 -15.18 -15.29
C ALA A 103 21.31 -16.70 -15.31
N TRP A 104 20.92 -17.43 -14.26
CA TRP A 104 20.96 -18.89 -14.25
C TRP A 104 19.91 -19.50 -15.18
N ILE A 105 18.67 -18.98 -15.16
CA ILE A 105 17.55 -19.48 -15.98
C ILE A 105 17.86 -19.39 -17.48
N VAL A 106 18.36 -18.25 -17.96
CA VAL A 106 18.64 -18.06 -19.40
C VAL A 106 19.73 -19.00 -19.95
N ARG A 107 20.55 -19.61 -19.08
CA ARG A 107 21.58 -20.58 -19.46
C ARG A 107 21.04 -22.02 -19.56
N GLN A 108 19.81 -22.26 -19.14
CA GLN A 108 19.24 -23.60 -19.15
C GLN A 108 18.80 -23.99 -20.56
N PRO A 109 19.00 -25.24 -21.00
CA PRO A 109 18.70 -25.68 -22.36
C PRO A 109 17.21 -25.61 -22.71
N TRP A 110 16.34 -25.58 -21.70
CA TRP A 110 14.90 -25.46 -21.85
C TRP A 110 14.39 -24.01 -21.91
N CYS A 111 15.23 -22.99 -21.66
CA CYS A 111 14.83 -21.58 -21.69
C CYS A 111 15.12 -20.95 -23.06
N ASN A 112 14.14 -20.23 -23.64
CA ASN A 112 14.31 -19.55 -24.93
C ASN A 112 14.86 -18.11 -24.81
N GLY A 113 15.34 -17.75 -23.63
CA GLY A 113 15.84 -16.42 -23.32
C GLY A 113 14.77 -15.39 -22.92
N LYS A 114 13.48 -15.74 -22.90
CA LYS A 114 12.40 -14.84 -22.46
C LYS A 114 11.79 -15.29 -21.14
N ILE A 115 11.78 -14.38 -20.18
CA ILE A 115 11.31 -14.59 -18.81
C ILE A 115 10.25 -13.55 -18.47
N GLY A 116 9.07 -14.02 -18.06
CA GLY A 116 8.06 -13.23 -17.38
C GLY A 116 8.17 -13.39 -15.88
N SER A 117 7.95 -12.34 -15.11
CA SER A 117 7.83 -12.45 -13.65
C SER A 117 6.44 -12.09 -13.16
N MET A 118 6.01 -12.71 -12.06
CA MET A 118 4.74 -12.40 -11.42
C MET A 118 4.81 -12.54 -9.90
N GLY A 119 3.78 -12.04 -9.22
CA GLY A 119 3.63 -12.21 -7.78
C GLY A 119 2.90 -11.05 -7.11
N LEU A 120 2.37 -11.32 -5.92
CA LEU A 120 1.66 -10.37 -5.06
C LEU A 120 2.59 -9.81 -3.97
N SER A 121 2.44 -8.52 -3.64
CA SER A 121 3.03 -7.92 -2.44
C SER A 121 4.56 -8.00 -2.42
N TYR A 122 5.14 -8.71 -1.46
CA TYR A 122 6.56 -9.00 -1.42
C TYR A 122 7.06 -9.62 -2.72
N ALA A 123 6.34 -10.57 -3.31
CA ALA A 123 6.75 -11.14 -4.58
C ALA A 123 6.78 -10.06 -5.69
N ALA A 124 5.85 -9.10 -5.70
CA ALA A 124 5.93 -7.92 -6.58
C ALA A 124 7.12 -6.99 -6.26
N HIS A 125 7.46 -6.80 -4.99
CA HIS A 125 8.69 -6.07 -4.60
C HIS A 125 9.95 -6.76 -5.17
N THR A 126 10.03 -8.10 -5.13
CA THR A 126 11.17 -8.82 -5.73
C THR A 126 11.28 -8.59 -7.22
N GLN A 127 10.15 -8.52 -7.93
CA GLN A 127 10.13 -8.31 -9.37
C GLN A 127 10.69 -6.94 -9.77
N LEU A 128 10.23 -5.89 -9.09
CA LEU A 128 10.69 -4.53 -9.41
C LEU A 128 12.14 -4.33 -8.96
N ALA A 129 12.53 -4.87 -7.80
CA ALA A 129 13.91 -4.82 -7.32
C ALA A 129 14.88 -5.44 -8.35
N MET A 130 14.57 -6.63 -8.88
CA MET A 130 15.42 -7.24 -9.89
C MET A 130 15.38 -6.47 -11.21
N ALA A 131 14.22 -5.95 -11.64
CA ALA A 131 14.09 -5.17 -12.87
C ALA A 131 14.97 -3.91 -12.88
N CYS A 132 15.17 -3.27 -11.71
CA CYS A 132 16.08 -2.12 -11.55
C CYS A 132 17.54 -2.43 -11.89
N LEU A 133 17.93 -3.72 -11.90
CA LEU A 133 19.26 -4.17 -12.31
C LEU A 133 19.34 -4.63 -13.76
N HIS A 134 18.27 -4.47 -14.54
CA HIS A 134 18.16 -4.89 -15.95
C HIS A 134 18.65 -6.35 -16.17
N PRO A 135 18.02 -7.34 -15.53
CA PRO A 135 18.50 -8.71 -15.53
C PRO A 135 18.28 -9.39 -16.88
N PRO A 136 19.15 -10.35 -17.26
CA PRO A 136 19.06 -10.98 -18.57
C PRO A 136 17.74 -11.74 -18.75
N GLY A 137 17.13 -11.56 -19.93
CA GLY A 137 15.94 -12.28 -20.35
C GLY A 137 14.62 -11.79 -19.78
N LEU A 138 14.61 -10.87 -18.81
CA LEU A 138 13.36 -10.28 -18.30
C LEU A 138 12.64 -9.53 -19.44
N SER A 139 11.46 -10.02 -19.79
CA SER A 139 10.74 -9.63 -21.01
C SER A 139 9.27 -9.25 -20.77
N SER A 140 8.73 -9.52 -19.57
CA SER A 140 7.35 -9.15 -19.20
C SER A 140 7.17 -9.25 -17.68
N MET A 141 6.25 -8.47 -17.11
CA MET A 141 5.96 -8.50 -15.67
C MET A 141 4.46 -8.43 -15.37
N VAL A 142 4.06 -9.02 -14.25
CA VAL A 142 2.76 -8.83 -13.60
C VAL A 142 2.99 -8.45 -12.14
N LEU A 143 2.86 -7.16 -11.84
CA LEU A 143 3.00 -6.61 -10.50
C LEU A 143 1.61 -6.53 -9.84
N ASP A 144 1.36 -7.38 -8.84
CA ASP A 144 0.13 -7.34 -8.04
C ASP A 144 0.40 -6.73 -6.66
N SER A 145 -0.20 -5.57 -6.40
CA SER A 145 -0.23 -4.84 -5.13
C SER A 145 1.16 -4.79 -4.46
N GLY A 146 2.15 -4.24 -5.14
CA GLY A 146 3.54 -4.13 -4.66
C GLY A 146 4.48 -3.57 -5.73
N GLY A 147 5.78 -3.82 -5.58
CA GLY A 147 6.85 -3.16 -6.35
C GLY A 147 7.12 -1.76 -5.77
N PHE A 148 8.15 -1.61 -4.93
CA PHE A 148 8.40 -0.32 -4.28
C PHE A 148 8.92 0.70 -5.29
N ALA A 149 8.15 1.75 -5.56
CA ALA A 149 8.70 2.95 -6.17
C ALA A 149 9.71 3.60 -5.22
N ASN A 150 9.26 3.82 -3.98
CA ASN A 150 10.04 4.39 -2.90
C ASN A 150 9.46 3.96 -1.54
N ALA A 151 10.09 2.98 -0.89
CA ALA A 151 9.63 2.42 0.38
C ALA A 151 9.63 3.43 1.54
N TYR A 152 10.40 4.52 1.41
CA TYR A 152 10.44 5.62 2.37
C TYR A 152 9.20 6.53 2.28
N GLN A 153 8.55 6.60 1.13
CA GLN A 153 7.35 7.39 0.92
C GLN A 153 6.07 6.56 0.88
N CYS A 154 6.17 5.26 0.59
CA CYS A 154 5.03 4.36 0.47
C CYS A 154 5.39 2.93 0.91
N GLY A 155 4.79 2.46 1.99
CA GLY A 155 4.68 1.06 2.35
C GLY A 155 5.58 0.58 3.49
N ILE A 156 6.74 1.20 3.74
CA ILE A 156 7.49 1.04 5.01
C ILE A 156 7.39 2.31 5.85
N ARG A 157 7.54 3.46 5.18
CA ARG A 157 7.25 4.77 5.73
C ARG A 157 6.28 5.50 4.80
N GLN A 158 5.59 6.49 5.36
CA GLN A 158 4.83 7.49 4.61
C GLN A 158 5.02 8.83 5.31
N GLY A 159 5.31 9.89 4.55
CA GLY A 159 5.44 11.22 5.15
C GLY A 159 6.58 11.38 6.17
N GLY A 160 7.52 10.43 6.24
CA GLY A 160 8.57 10.37 7.26
C GLY A 160 8.20 9.57 8.51
N ALA A 161 6.93 9.22 8.71
CA ALA A 161 6.49 8.35 9.79
C ALA A 161 6.62 6.87 9.42
N PHE A 162 6.88 6.01 10.40
CA PHE A 162 7.06 4.58 10.22
C PHE A 162 5.72 3.85 10.26
N GLU A 163 5.45 2.98 9.29
CA GLU A 163 4.22 2.20 9.27
C GLU A 163 4.33 0.95 10.17
N LEU A 164 3.59 0.89 11.27
CA LEU A 164 3.75 -0.19 12.26
C LEU A 164 3.24 -1.56 11.79
N LYS A 165 2.59 -1.63 10.61
CA LYS A 165 2.27 -2.91 9.96
C LYS A 165 3.52 -3.76 9.66
N GLN A 166 4.71 -3.15 9.67
CA GLN A 166 5.96 -3.90 9.57
C GLN A 166 6.14 -4.86 10.74
N ALA A 167 5.69 -4.49 11.95
CA ALA A 167 5.83 -5.29 13.15
C ALA A 167 4.85 -6.46 13.20
N THR A 168 3.60 -6.26 12.78
CA THR A 168 2.59 -7.32 12.66
C THR A 168 2.97 -8.34 11.58
N TRP A 169 3.55 -7.87 10.47
CA TRP A 169 4.16 -8.75 9.46
C TRP A 169 5.34 -9.53 10.04
N ALA A 170 6.27 -8.84 10.73
CA ALA A 170 7.44 -9.47 11.32
C ALA A 170 7.04 -10.56 12.32
N PHE A 171 6.08 -10.28 13.20
CA PHE A 171 5.57 -11.21 14.20
C PHE A 171 4.96 -12.46 13.56
N ARG A 172 4.15 -12.30 12.51
CA ARG A 172 3.55 -13.42 11.79
C ARG A 172 4.61 -14.27 11.08
N GLN A 173 5.56 -13.63 10.40
CA GLN A 173 6.57 -14.34 9.61
C GLN A 173 7.68 -14.95 10.46
N ALA A 174 7.94 -14.42 11.65
CA ALA A 174 8.84 -15.03 12.62
C ALA A 174 8.37 -16.44 13.04
N LYS A 175 7.05 -16.66 13.15
CA LYS A 175 6.45 -17.98 13.43
C LYS A 175 6.67 -18.99 12.30
N GLU A 176 6.85 -18.48 11.08
CA GLU A 176 7.14 -19.25 9.86
C GLU A 176 8.63 -19.09 9.45
N SER A 177 9.51 -18.72 10.38
CA SER A 177 10.96 -18.70 10.15
C SER A 177 11.55 -20.11 10.16
N PRO A 178 12.63 -20.38 9.43
CA PRO A 178 13.34 -21.67 9.56
C PRO A 178 13.68 -22.01 11.02
N THR A 179 14.09 -21.00 11.80
CA THR A 179 14.36 -21.11 13.24
C THR A 179 13.14 -21.60 14.04
N ALA A 180 11.97 -20.98 13.85
CA ALA A 180 10.75 -21.38 14.56
C ALA A 180 10.17 -22.72 14.07
N LEU A 181 10.29 -23.02 12.77
CA LEU A 181 9.84 -24.29 12.20
C LEU A 181 10.71 -25.47 12.67
N ALA A 182 12.01 -25.25 12.87
CA ALA A 182 12.93 -26.28 13.36
C ALA A 182 12.85 -26.48 14.89
N ASN A 183 12.31 -25.52 15.65
CA ASN A 183 12.27 -25.55 17.11
C ASN A 183 10.85 -25.26 17.66
N PRO A 184 10.10 -26.31 18.07
CA PRO A 184 8.76 -26.15 18.63
C PRO A 184 8.67 -25.22 19.85
N ALA A 185 9.71 -25.15 20.68
CA ALA A 185 9.71 -24.28 21.86
C ALA A 185 9.78 -22.79 21.49
N ILE A 186 10.49 -22.44 20.41
CA ILE A 186 10.50 -21.06 19.87
C ILE A 186 9.13 -20.70 19.32
N ARG A 187 8.52 -21.62 18.57
CA ARG A 187 7.17 -21.42 18.04
C ARG A 187 6.15 -21.22 19.15
N GLU A 188 6.17 -22.07 20.18
CA GLU A 188 5.29 -21.94 21.34
C GLU A 188 5.51 -20.61 22.07
N ALA A 189 6.76 -20.19 22.27
CA ALA A 189 7.06 -18.88 22.86
C ALA A 189 6.45 -17.72 22.05
N LEU A 190 6.59 -17.73 20.71
CA LEU A 190 5.98 -16.72 19.83
C LEU A 190 4.44 -16.74 19.86
N GLU A 191 3.80 -17.89 20.07
CA GLU A 191 2.34 -17.99 20.19
C GLU A 191 1.81 -17.47 21.53
N GLN A 192 2.64 -17.49 22.58
CA GLN A 192 2.28 -16.97 23.91
C GLN A 192 2.45 -15.44 24.01
N GLU A 193 3.11 -14.80 23.04
CA GLU A 193 3.30 -13.35 23.01
C GLU A 193 2.01 -12.59 22.71
N ASP A 194 1.75 -11.53 23.48
CA ASP A 194 0.64 -10.61 23.24
C ASP A 194 1.12 -9.40 22.43
N ILE A 195 0.87 -9.46 21.13
CA ILE A 195 1.21 -8.36 20.20
C ILE A 195 0.42 -7.07 20.50
N HIS A 196 -0.80 -7.15 21.03
CA HIS A 196 -1.56 -5.95 21.40
C HIS A 196 -0.89 -5.25 22.59
N GLN A 197 -0.49 -6.01 23.62
CA GLN A 197 0.28 -5.47 24.73
C GLN A 197 1.59 -4.84 24.26
N TRP A 198 2.28 -5.45 23.29
CA TRP A 198 3.53 -4.90 22.75
C TRP A 198 3.33 -3.52 22.09
N PHE A 199 2.23 -3.31 21.38
CA PHE A 199 1.91 -2.02 20.76
C PHE A 199 1.58 -0.92 21.79
N THR A 200 1.26 -1.26 23.04
CA THR A 200 1.06 -0.26 24.12
C THR A 200 2.36 0.25 24.75
N ARG A 201 3.51 -0.33 24.40
CA ARG A 201 4.80 -0.05 25.05
C ARG A 201 5.84 0.38 24.02
N MET A 202 6.07 1.68 23.90
CA MET A 202 7.03 2.28 22.97
C MET A 202 8.07 3.13 23.73
N PRO A 203 9.31 3.30 23.22
CA PRO A 203 9.84 2.63 22.05
C PRO A 203 10.23 1.16 22.34
N TRP A 204 10.05 0.28 21.36
CA TRP A 204 10.53 -1.11 21.44
C TRP A 204 12.05 -1.17 21.55
N GLN A 205 12.55 -2.12 22.36
CA GLN A 205 13.97 -2.32 22.61
C GLN A 205 14.40 -3.74 22.20
N PRO A 206 15.63 -3.91 21.67
CA PRO A 206 16.18 -5.23 21.39
C PRO A 206 16.13 -6.15 22.61
N GLY A 207 15.79 -7.42 22.41
CA GLY A 207 15.67 -8.42 23.48
C GLY A 207 14.43 -8.29 24.35
N GLN A 208 13.58 -7.27 24.14
CA GLN A 208 12.33 -7.05 24.89
C GLN A 208 11.09 -7.18 24.01
N SER A 209 11.25 -7.36 22.69
CA SER A 209 10.13 -7.56 21.79
C SER A 209 9.65 -9.03 21.80
N PRO A 210 8.43 -9.30 21.32
CA PRO A 210 7.99 -10.64 20.94
C PRO A 210 8.92 -11.36 19.97
N LEU A 211 9.68 -10.61 19.17
CA LEU A 211 10.57 -11.14 18.13
C LEU A 211 11.94 -11.57 18.64
N ARG A 212 12.28 -11.35 19.92
CA ARG A 212 13.58 -11.71 20.51
C ARG A 212 13.99 -13.18 20.31
N HIS A 213 13.00 -14.06 20.08
CA HIS A 213 13.22 -15.49 19.82
C HIS A 213 13.68 -15.79 18.39
N VAL A 214 13.57 -14.82 17.48
CA VAL A 214 13.99 -14.91 16.08
C VAL A 214 14.76 -13.62 15.72
N PRO A 215 16.03 -13.50 16.17
CA PRO A 215 16.77 -12.24 16.21
C PRO A 215 16.88 -11.51 14.86
N GLU A 216 16.90 -12.22 13.73
CA GLU A 216 16.93 -11.61 12.41
C GLU A 216 15.67 -10.78 12.11
N TYR A 217 14.50 -11.18 12.64
CA TYR A 217 13.25 -10.43 12.49
C TYR A 217 13.18 -9.21 13.41
N GLU A 218 13.66 -9.35 14.64
CA GLU A 218 13.79 -8.21 15.57
C GLU A 218 14.76 -7.17 15.00
N ALA A 219 15.92 -7.62 14.51
CA ALA A 219 16.99 -6.77 14.02
C ALA A 219 16.55 -5.90 12.84
N TYR A 220 16.00 -6.50 11.75
CA TYR A 220 15.61 -5.67 10.60
C TYR A 220 14.45 -4.74 10.94
N LEU A 221 13.51 -5.15 11.81
CA LEU A 221 12.36 -4.32 12.17
C LEU A 221 12.81 -3.07 12.91
N LEU A 222 13.66 -3.25 13.94
CA LEU A 222 14.18 -2.15 14.73
C LEU A 222 15.14 -1.27 13.92
N GLU A 223 15.94 -1.85 13.02
CA GLU A 223 16.74 -1.09 12.07
C GLU A 223 15.86 -0.20 11.18
N GLN A 224 14.85 -0.77 10.52
CA GLN A 224 13.95 -0.01 9.65
C GLN A 224 13.24 1.13 10.40
N TRP A 225 12.84 0.89 11.64
CA TRP A 225 12.19 1.91 12.46
C TRP A 225 13.17 3.01 12.91
N ALA A 226 14.42 2.67 13.21
CA ALA A 226 15.47 3.62 13.57
C ALA A 226 16.01 4.42 12.38
N GLN A 227 15.93 3.90 11.15
CA GLN A 227 16.31 4.58 9.90
C GLN A 227 15.30 5.68 9.54
N GLY A 228 15.25 6.75 10.35
CA GLY A 228 14.28 7.83 10.25
C GLY A 228 14.44 8.70 9.02
N ASP A 229 15.69 9.04 8.66
CA ASP A 229 16.01 9.92 7.54
C ASP A 229 16.15 9.14 6.23
N PHE A 230 16.02 9.79 5.07
CA PHE A 230 16.22 9.19 3.74
C PHE A 230 17.71 8.93 3.42
N SER A 231 18.35 8.14 4.27
CA SER A 231 19.76 7.75 4.22
C SER A 231 20.09 6.78 3.07
N GLU A 232 21.36 6.39 2.96
CA GLU A 232 21.81 5.33 2.03
C GLU A 232 21.08 4.00 2.26
N TYR A 233 20.56 3.76 3.47
CA TYR A 233 19.74 2.58 3.76
C TYR A 233 18.53 2.49 2.83
N TRP A 234 17.83 3.61 2.63
CA TRP A 234 16.61 3.64 1.81
C TRP A 234 16.91 3.65 0.32
N GLN A 235 18.11 4.05 -0.10
CA GLN A 235 18.52 4.12 -1.50
C GLN A 235 18.96 2.76 -2.08
N LYS A 236 18.85 1.68 -1.29
CA LYS A 236 19.10 0.31 -1.78
C LYS A 236 18.08 -0.07 -2.84
N VAL A 237 18.52 -0.85 -3.83
CA VAL A 237 17.75 -1.23 -5.02
C VAL A 237 16.38 -1.83 -4.69
N GLY A 238 16.32 -2.70 -3.67
CA GLY A 238 15.06 -3.33 -3.24
C GLY A 238 14.05 -2.40 -2.57
N LEU A 239 14.44 -1.17 -2.23
CA LEU A 239 13.61 -0.19 -1.52
C LEU A 239 13.31 1.07 -2.34
N TYR A 240 14.11 1.40 -3.36
CA TYR A 240 14.03 2.68 -4.05
C TYR A 240 14.19 2.56 -5.57
N ALA A 241 13.18 2.02 -6.24
CA ALA A 241 13.17 1.91 -7.70
C ALA A 241 13.19 3.27 -8.40
N GLU A 242 12.67 4.35 -7.79
CA GLU A 242 12.71 5.70 -8.36
C GLU A 242 14.12 6.17 -8.73
N GLY A 243 15.13 5.81 -7.92
CA GLY A 243 16.54 6.08 -8.23
C GLY A 243 17.09 5.24 -9.38
N HIS A 244 16.36 4.22 -9.82
CA HIS A 244 16.75 3.22 -10.80
C HIS A 244 15.82 3.12 -12.02
N TYR A 245 14.81 4.01 -12.13
CA TYR A 245 13.91 4.03 -13.29
C TYR A 245 14.62 4.12 -14.64
N PRO A 246 15.73 4.88 -14.81
CA PRO A 246 16.46 4.91 -16.07
C PRO A 246 17.05 3.56 -16.51
N GLN A 247 17.21 2.61 -15.58
CA GLN A 247 17.73 1.26 -15.87
C GLN A 247 16.63 0.24 -16.17
N LEU A 248 15.36 0.59 -15.93
CA LEU A 248 14.25 -0.33 -16.17
C LEU A 248 14.19 -0.75 -17.64
N PRO A 249 13.95 -2.05 -17.93
CA PRO A 249 13.80 -2.52 -19.29
C PRO A 249 12.49 -2.02 -19.92
N ASP A 250 12.50 -1.71 -21.22
CA ASP A 250 11.29 -1.39 -22.00
C ASP A 250 10.52 -2.69 -22.31
N ILE A 251 9.69 -3.12 -21.37
CA ILE A 251 8.94 -4.37 -21.43
C ILE A 251 7.46 -4.17 -21.07
N PRO A 252 6.56 -5.05 -21.54
CA PRO A 252 5.17 -5.03 -21.12
C PRO A 252 5.02 -5.32 -19.62
N VAL A 253 4.29 -4.47 -18.90
CA VAL A 253 3.92 -4.70 -17.49
C VAL A 253 2.41 -4.59 -17.27
N LEU A 254 1.84 -5.56 -16.57
CA LEU A 254 0.51 -5.50 -15.99
C LEU A 254 0.63 -5.09 -14.52
N PHE A 255 0.10 -3.92 -14.19
CA PHE A 255 -0.03 -3.40 -12.84
C PHE A 255 -1.43 -3.67 -12.30
N MET A 256 -1.50 -4.30 -11.14
CA MET A 256 -2.73 -4.51 -10.37
C MET A 256 -2.53 -3.93 -8.98
N SER A 257 -3.50 -3.16 -8.48
CA SER A 257 -3.52 -2.73 -7.08
C SER A 257 -4.95 -2.34 -6.68
N SER A 258 -5.09 -1.70 -5.53
CA SER A 258 -6.39 -1.34 -4.98
C SER A 258 -6.38 -0.03 -4.19
N TRP A 259 -7.49 0.70 -4.16
CA TRP A 259 -7.62 1.99 -3.48
C TRP A 259 -7.41 1.94 -1.96
N TYR A 260 -7.70 0.80 -1.30
CA TYR A 260 -7.39 0.58 0.12
C TYR A 260 -6.12 -0.25 0.31
N ASP A 261 -5.24 -0.30 -0.69
CA ASP A 261 -3.93 -0.95 -0.61
C ASP A 261 -2.82 0.02 -0.17
N ALA A 262 -1.85 -0.48 0.61
CA ALA A 262 -0.72 0.33 1.06
C ALA A 262 0.25 0.75 -0.07
N TYR A 263 0.08 0.23 -1.29
CA TYR A 263 1.00 0.43 -2.41
C TYR A 263 0.40 1.21 -3.59
N VAL A 264 -0.76 1.88 -3.42
CA VAL A 264 -1.37 2.73 -4.47
C VAL A 264 -0.35 3.67 -5.10
N SER A 265 0.37 4.45 -4.28
CA SER A 265 1.36 5.42 -4.77
C SER A 265 2.47 4.75 -5.57
N SER A 266 3.00 3.64 -5.06
CA SER A 266 4.03 2.86 -5.77
C SER A 266 3.52 2.32 -7.10
N THR A 267 2.33 1.72 -7.15
CA THR A 267 1.75 1.19 -8.38
C THR A 267 1.60 2.28 -9.44
N LEU A 268 1.06 3.44 -9.07
CA LEU A 268 0.86 4.55 -10.01
C LEU A 268 2.18 5.20 -10.44
N ALA A 269 3.16 5.33 -9.54
CA ALA A 269 4.49 5.83 -9.87
C ALA A 269 5.22 4.90 -10.85
N ASN A 270 5.21 3.59 -10.60
CA ASN A 270 5.82 2.61 -11.49
C ASN A 270 5.12 2.58 -12.86
N TYR A 271 3.77 2.61 -12.90
CA TYR A 271 3.02 2.68 -14.15
C TYR A 271 3.42 3.92 -14.98
N ARG A 272 3.57 5.09 -14.33
CA ARG A 272 4.05 6.31 -15.00
C ARG A 272 5.48 6.14 -15.51
N ALA A 273 6.38 5.55 -14.71
CA ALA A 273 7.77 5.32 -15.10
C ALA A 273 7.89 4.44 -16.35
N PHE A 274 7.20 3.30 -16.39
CA PHE A 274 7.21 2.39 -17.55
C PHE A 274 6.56 3.00 -18.80
N ASN A 275 5.51 3.81 -18.65
CA ASN A 275 4.91 4.51 -19.81
C ASN A 275 5.77 5.67 -20.32
N HIS A 276 6.54 6.34 -19.45
CA HIS A 276 7.38 7.46 -19.85
C HIS A 276 8.70 6.98 -20.50
N ALA A 277 9.28 5.91 -19.96
CA ALA A 277 10.58 5.39 -20.39
C ALA A 277 10.52 4.48 -21.63
N GLY A 278 9.34 3.92 -21.93
CA GLY A 278 9.20 2.81 -22.86
C GLY A 278 8.13 2.98 -23.93
N THR A 279 8.20 2.13 -24.94
CA THR A 279 7.17 1.97 -25.97
C THR A 279 6.30 0.73 -25.75
N ALA A 280 6.71 -0.15 -24.83
CA ALA A 280 5.97 -1.36 -24.53
C ALA A 280 4.60 -1.06 -23.88
N PRO A 281 3.57 -1.89 -24.16
CA PRO A 281 2.22 -1.68 -23.65
C PRO A 281 2.14 -1.91 -22.14
N GLN A 282 1.50 -0.98 -21.43
CA GLN A 282 1.27 -1.05 -19.99
C GLN A 282 -0.22 -1.22 -19.68
N ARG A 283 -0.56 -2.19 -18.83
CA ARG A 283 -1.93 -2.41 -18.34
C ARG A 283 -2.02 -2.00 -16.88
N LEU A 284 -3.06 -1.26 -16.50
CA LEU A 284 -3.31 -0.85 -15.12
C LEU A 284 -4.71 -1.29 -14.70
N VAL A 285 -4.81 -1.96 -13.55
CA VAL A 285 -6.07 -2.32 -12.90
C VAL A 285 -6.07 -1.84 -11.45
N MET A 286 -7.08 -1.05 -11.06
CA MET A 286 -7.26 -0.55 -9.69
C MET A 286 -8.68 -0.83 -9.19
N GLY A 287 -8.85 -1.70 -8.19
CA GLY A 287 -10.15 -2.02 -7.57
C GLY A 287 -10.35 -1.43 -6.16
N PRO A 288 -11.52 -1.62 -5.51
CA PRO A 288 -11.84 -1.06 -4.18
C PRO A 288 -11.56 -2.01 -2.99
N TRP A 289 -10.72 -3.02 -3.23
CA TRP A 289 -10.41 -4.13 -2.33
C TRP A 289 -9.39 -3.81 -1.21
N LEU A 290 -9.17 -4.81 -0.39
CA LEU A 290 -7.98 -4.91 0.45
C LEU A 290 -6.85 -5.65 -0.27
N HIS A 291 -5.67 -5.58 0.33
CA HIS A 291 -4.44 -6.16 -0.17
C HIS A 291 -4.56 -7.64 -0.61
N GLY A 292 -4.57 -7.86 -1.92
CA GLY A 292 -4.67 -9.19 -2.55
C GLY A 292 -6.08 -9.81 -2.61
N ASP A 293 -7.11 -9.10 -2.15
CA ASP A 293 -8.48 -9.63 -1.97
C ASP A 293 -9.42 -9.25 -3.13
N ARG A 294 -8.96 -9.42 -4.37
CA ARG A 294 -9.60 -8.84 -5.56
C ARG A 294 -11.00 -9.33 -5.93
N ASN A 295 -11.51 -10.33 -5.22
CA ASN A 295 -12.84 -10.89 -5.43
C ASN A 295 -13.78 -10.65 -4.23
N ILE A 296 -13.32 -9.89 -3.23
CA ILE A 296 -14.15 -9.49 -2.09
C ILE A 296 -14.83 -8.17 -2.45
N SER A 297 -16.15 -8.16 -2.48
CA SER A 297 -16.95 -6.98 -2.88
C SER A 297 -17.01 -5.88 -1.83
N HIS A 298 -16.50 -6.11 -0.63
CA HIS A 298 -16.54 -5.19 0.49
C HIS A 298 -15.15 -4.97 1.09
N SER A 299 -14.97 -3.82 1.73
CA SER A 299 -13.80 -3.52 2.55
C SER A 299 -14.27 -2.84 3.84
N GLY A 300 -14.03 -3.47 4.99
CA GLY A 300 -14.53 -2.98 6.29
C GLY A 300 -16.05 -2.98 6.38
N ASP A 301 -16.61 -1.84 6.80
CA ASP A 301 -18.06 -1.64 6.98
C ASP A 301 -18.79 -1.33 5.66
N VAL A 302 -18.13 -1.44 4.50
CA VAL A 302 -18.64 -0.90 3.24
C VAL A 302 -18.66 -1.95 2.14
N GLU A 303 -19.81 -2.05 1.47
CA GLU A 303 -20.10 -2.91 0.33
C GLU A 303 -20.04 -2.11 -0.98
N PHE A 304 -19.19 -2.55 -1.92
CA PHE A 304 -19.01 -1.94 -3.25
C PHE A 304 -19.84 -2.63 -4.34
N GLY A 305 -20.52 -3.73 -4.00
CA GLY A 305 -21.39 -4.49 -4.89
C GLY A 305 -20.66 -5.61 -5.63
N PRO A 306 -21.40 -6.60 -6.17
CA PRO A 306 -20.81 -7.76 -6.84
C PRO A 306 -19.95 -7.39 -8.06
N ASP A 307 -20.24 -6.26 -8.70
CA ASP A 307 -19.46 -5.75 -9.83
C ASP A 307 -18.06 -5.26 -9.44
N ALA A 308 -17.77 -5.12 -8.14
CA ALA A 308 -16.44 -4.79 -7.65
C ALA A 308 -15.44 -5.95 -7.79
N ALA A 309 -15.90 -7.20 -7.95
CA ALA A 309 -14.99 -8.33 -8.14
C ALA A 309 -14.12 -8.15 -9.39
N PHE A 310 -12.95 -8.79 -9.40
CA PHE A 310 -12.11 -8.87 -10.60
C PHE A 310 -12.67 -9.94 -11.55
N ASP A 311 -12.88 -11.15 -11.03
CA ASP A 311 -13.33 -12.29 -11.83
C ASP A 311 -14.74 -12.03 -12.37
N GLY A 312 -14.94 -12.29 -13.66
CA GLY A 312 -16.18 -12.05 -14.39
C GLY A 312 -16.45 -10.59 -14.79
N GLN A 313 -15.74 -9.62 -14.21
CA GLN A 313 -15.97 -8.18 -14.44
C GLN A 313 -14.82 -7.50 -15.19
N VAL A 314 -13.57 -7.82 -14.81
CA VAL A 314 -12.36 -7.25 -15.43
C VAL A 314 -11.78 -8.22 -16.47
N ASP A 315 -11.72 -9.50 -16.13
CA ASP A 315 -11.38 -10.65 -16.97
C ASP A 315 -12.14 -11.89 -16.43
N GLU A 316 -12.09 -13.01 -17.14
CA GLU A 316 -12.74 -14.27 -16.72
C GLU A 316 -12.29 -14.71 -15.33
N ASP A 317 -10.98 -14.86 -15.13
CA ASP A 317 -10.36 -15.13 -13.84
C ASP A 317 -8.91 -14.61 -13.78
N TRP A 318 -8.36 -14.47 -12.58
CA TRP A 318 -7.00 -13.94 -12.39
C TRP A 318 -5.87 -14.79 -12.99
N LEU A 319 -6.00 -16.11 -13.02
CA LEU A 319 -4.99 -16.98 -13.64
C LEU A 319 -5.03 -16.83 -15.17
N GLY A 320 -6.22 -16.89 -15.76
CA GLY A 320 -6.46 -16.69 -17.18
C GLY A 320 -5.96 -15.33 -17.66
N CYS A 321 -6.21 -14.27 -16.88
CA CYS A 321 -5.68 -12.93 -17.13
C CYS A 321 -4.14 -12.93 -17.28
N ARG A 322 -3.42 -13.49 -16.30
CA ARG A 322 -1.95 -13.55 -16.33
C ARG A 322 -1.43 -14.44 -17.43
N LEU A 323 -2.06 -15.59 -17.65
CA LEU A 323 -1.70 -16.50 -18.72
C LEU A 323 -1.82 -15.80 -20.08
N ALA A 324 -2.97 -15.16 -20.35
CA ALA A 324 -3.19 -14.39 -21.57
C ALA A 324 -2.16 -13.25 -21.72
N TRP A 325 -1.85 -12.52 -20.64
CA TRP A 325 -0.83 -11.49 -20.65
C TRP A 325 0.55 -12.03 -21.06
N PHE A 326 1.00 -13.13 -20.47
CA PHE A 326 2.29 -13.75 -20.81
C PHE A 326 2.31 -14.38 -22.19
N GLU A 327 1.20 -14.96 -22.65
CA GLU A 327 1.09 -15.41 -24.05
C GLU A 327 1.24 -14.25 -25.02
N GLN A 328 0.58 -13.12 -24.74
CA GLN A 328 0.63 -11.94 -25.60
C GLN A 328 1.95 -11.17 -25.54
N SER A 329 2.78 -11.37 -24.51
CA SER A 329 4.04 -10.62 -24.33
C SER A 329 5.30 -11.47 -24.56
N LEU A 330 5.27 -12.78 -24.27
CA LEU A 330 6.46 -13.64 -24.34
C LEU A 330 6.48 -14.52 -25.60
N LYS A 331 5.33 -14.98 -26.11
CA LYS A 331 5.27 -15.85 -27.30
C LYS A 331 5.44 -15.06 -28.62
N PRO A 332 5.69 -15.73 -29.75
CA PRO A 332 5.83 -15.06 -31.05
C PRO A 332 4.59 -14.25 -31.44
N SER A 333 4.78 -13.09 -32.08
CA SER A 333 3.74 -12.10 -32.43
C SER A 333 3.06 -11.46 -31.22
N PRO A 334 3.74 -10.56 -30.49
CA PRO A 334 3.17 -9.90 -29.33
C PRO A 334 1.89 -9.14 -29.67
N ARG A 335 0.88 -9.26 -28.79
CA ARG A 335 -0.45 -8.64 -28.95
C ARG A 335 -0.92 -7.87 -27.72
N ALA A 336 -0.06 -7.74 -26.71
CA ALA A 336 -0.41 -7.02 -25.49
C ALA A 336 -0.78 -5.57 -25.83
N GLN A 337 -1.81 -5.04 -25.16
CA GLN A 337 -2.33 -3.70 -25.41
C GLN A 337 -2.32 -2.89 -24.12
N ALA A 338 -2.04 -1.60 -24.27
CA ALA A 338 -2.19 -0.65 -23.16
C ALA A 338 -3.67 -0.50 -22.82
N ARG A 339 -4.00 -0.58 -21.53
CA ARG A 339 -5.39 -0.46 -21.05
C ARG A 339 -5.40 -0.05 -19.59
N VAL A 340 -6.27 0.89 -19.24
CA VAL A 340 -6.54 1.27 -17.85
C VAL A 340 -7.96 0.84 -17.49
N GLN A 341 -8.09 0.11 -16.40
CA GLN A 341 -9.38 -0.28 -15.81
C GLN A 341 -9.36 0.12 -14.33
N VAL A 342 -10.24 1.04 -13.94
CA VAL A 342 -10.31 1.53 -12.56
C VAL A 342 -11.72 1.43 -12.05
N PHE A 343 -11.90 0.98 -10.81
CA PHE A 343 -13.20 0.98 -10.17
C PHE A 343 -13.50 2.36 -9.62
N LEU A 344 -14.53 3.02 -10.14
CA LEU A 344 -15.10 4.23 -9.58
C LEU A 344 -16.02 3.84 -8.44
N MET A 345 -15.55 4.04 -7.21
CA MET A 345 -16.34 3.83 -6.00
C MET A 345 -17.50 4.84 -5.96
N GLY A 346 -18.65 4.43 -5.41
CA GLY A 346 -19.76 5.30 -5.11
C GLY A 346 -20.89 5.26 -6.13
N GLY A 347 -22.04 5.82 -5.75
CA GLY A 347 -23.28 5.80 -6.54
C GLY A 347 -24.30 4.76 -6.08
N GLY A 348 -24.00 3.98 -5.04
CA GLY A 348 -24.92 3.07 -4.38
C GLY A 348 -26.09 3.77 -3.65
N SER A 349 -26.92 2.96 -2.99
CA SER A 349 -28.10 3.42 -2.28
C SER A 349 -27.79 4.20 -1.01
N GLY A 350 -26.64 3.93 -0.36
CA GLY A 350 -26.33 4.46 0.97
C GLY A 350 -27.15 3.82 2.09
N THR A 351 -27.86 2.72 1.81
CA THR A 351 -28.59 1.91 2.79
C THR A 351 -27.71 0.79 3.32
N ARG A 352 -28.16 0.13 4.38
CA ARG A 352 -27.48 -1.03 4.97
C ARG A 352 -27.77 -2.29 4.15
N ASP A 353 -26.78 -3.17 3.98
CA ASP A 353 -26.96 -4.49 3.38
C ASP A 353 -27.38 -5.53 4.45
N HIS A 354 -27.53 -6.79 4.05
CA HIS A 354 -27.91 -7.87 4.97
C HIS A 354 -26.81 -8.23 5.99
N ASN A 355 -25.56 -7.81 5.78
CA ASN A 355 -24.43 -8.00 6.70
C ASN A 355 -24.18 -6.78 7.60
N GLY A 356 -25.00 -5.75 7.50
CA GLY A 356 -24.86 -4.54 8.29
C GLY A 356 -23.94 -3.47 7.68
N ARG A 357 -23.47 -3.64 6.45
CA ARG A 357 -22.53 -2.75 5.74
C ARG A 357 -23.24 -1.65 4.97
N LEU A 358 -22.57 -0.52 4.77
CA LEU A 358 -23.04 0.56 3.90
C LEU A 358 -22.91 0.16 2.44
N GLN A 359 -24.01 0.23 1.68
CA GLN A 359 -24.02 0.02 0.23
C GLN A 359 -23.49 1.27 -0.50
N HIS A 360 -22.17 1.38 -0.60
CA HIS A 360 -21.48 2.47 -1.30
C HIS A 360 -21.52 2.27 -2.82
N GLY A 361 -21.43 1.02 -3.29
CA GLY A 361 -21.50 0.67 -4.71
C GLY A 361 -20.30 1.15 -5.52
N GLY A 362 -20.45 1.10 -6.85
CA GLY A 362 -19.47 1.61 -7.81
C GLY A 362 -19.62 0.95 -9.17
N ARG A 363 -18.67 1.21 -10.07
CA ARG A 363 -18.58 0.56 -11.37
C ARG A 363 -17.16 0.62 -11.95
N TRP A 364 -16.81 -0.33 -12.81
CA TRP A 364 -15.57 -0.26 -13.59
C TRP A 364 -15.63 0.83 -14.66
N ILE A 365 -14.54 1.57 -14.80
CA ILE A 365 -14.29 2.54 -15.86
C ILE A 365 -13.11 2.05 -16.68
N GLN A 366 -13.27 2.03 -18.00
CA GLN A 366 -12.19 1.74 -18.92
C GLN A 366 -11.67 3.02 -19.57
N SER A 367 -10.34 3.13 -19.67
CA SER A 367 -9.64 4.26 -20.27
C SER A 367 -8.38 3.80 -21.00
N ALA A 368 -7.86 4.66 -21.87
CA ALA A 368 -6.54 4.49 -22.47
C ALA A 368 -5.40 4.99 -21.57
N GLN A 369 -5.71 5.84 -20.58
CA GLN A 369 -4.73 6.50 -19.72
C GLN A 369 -5.23 6.71 -18.29
N TRP A 370 -4.27 6.86 -17.38
CA TRP A 370 -4.44 7.38 -16.03
C TRP A 370 -3.47 8.55 -15.83
N PRO A 371 -3.90 9.71 -15.28
CA PRO A 371 -5.26 10.07 -14.86
C PRO A 371 -6.30 10.02 -15.98
N LEU A 372 -7.59 9.91 -15.61
CA LEU A 372 -8.68 9.77 -16.57
C LEU A 372 -8.76 11.00 -17.51
N PRO A 373 -9.21 10.83 -18.77
CA PRO A 373 -9.41 11.95 -19.70
C PRO A 373 -10.31 13.03 -19.09
N GLY A 374 -9.94 14.30 -19.29
CA GLY A 374 -10.70 15.43 -18.76
C GLY A 374 -10.53 15.68 -17.26
N SER A 375 -9.57 15.02 -16.60
CA SER A 375 -9.16 15.32 -15.22
C SER A 375 -8.74 16.78 -15.06
N GLN A 376 -9.16 17.41 -13.97
CA GLN A 376 -8.91 18.83 -13.66
C GLN A 376 -8.50 18.99 -12.20
N ALA A 377 -7.68 20.00 -11.91
CA ALA A 377 -7.38 20.37 -10.55
C ALA A 377 -8.53 21.18 -9.94
N MET A 378 -8.94 20.84 -8.72
CA MET A 378 -9.87 21.61 -7.90
C MET A 378 -9.19 21.95 -6.58
N THR A 379 -9.25 23.22 -6.17
CA THR A 379 -8.74 23.69 -4.87
C THR A 379 -9.90 24.08 -3.97
N LEU A 380 -9.88 23.59 -2.73
CA LEU A 380 -10.79 23.95 -1.65
C LEU A 380 -9.96 24.48 -0.47
N TYR A 381 -10.21 25.71 -0.05
CA TYR A 381 -9.57 26.34 1.10
C TYR A 381 -10.29 25.99 2.39
N LEU A 382 -9.51 25.82 3.45
CA LEU A 382 -10.01 25.61 4.81
C LEU A 382 -10.27 26.99 5.44
N ASN A 383 -11.31 27.12 6.26
CA ASN A 383 -11.60 28.35 7.01
C ASN A 383 -11.85 28.10 8.51
N ALA A 384 -11.82 29.16 9.31
CA ALA A 384 -11.95 29.07 10.77
C ALA A 384 -13.34 28.59 11.24
N GLN A 385 -14.32 28.53 10.34
CA GLN A 385 -15.66 28.00 10.60
C GLN A 385 -15.78 26.49 10.28
N GLY A 386 -14.67 25.81 9.99
CA GLY A 386 -14.66 24.37 9.71
C GLY A 386 -15.26 24.02 8.33
N GLN A 387 -15.15 24.91 7.35
CA GLN A 387 -15.67 24.71 6.01
C GLN A 387 -14.56 24.53 4.97
N LEU A 388 -14.91 23.81 3.90
CA LEU A 388 -14.14 23.74 2.66
C LEU A 388 -14.83 24.60 1.59
N SER A 389 -14.12 25.61 1.08
CA SER A 389 -14.65 26.60 0.13
C SER A 389 -13.79 26.74 -1.11
N ARG A 390 -14.40 27.03 -2.27
CA ARG A 390 -13.64 27.39 -3.49
C ARG A 390 -13.03 28.79 -3.43
N THR A 391 -13.50 29.62 -2.52
CA THR A 391 -13.01 30.99 -2.33
C THR A 391 -11.92 30.98 -1.27
N ALA A 392 -10.77 31.59 -1.57
CA ALA A 392 -9.69 31.76 -0.61
C ALA A 392 -10.13 32.64 0.57
N PRO A 393 -9.60 32.42 1.78
CA PRO A 393 -9.91 33.25 2.95
C PRO A 393 -9.41 34.67 2.74
N ASP A 394 -10.18 35.65 3.22
CA ASP A 394 -9.83 37.07 3.26
C ASP A 394 -9.52 37.56 4.69
N GLU A 395 -9.97 36.81 5.70
CA GLU A 395 -9.76 37.09 7.12
C GLU A 395 -8.26 37.16 7.46
N PRO A 396 -7.81 38.25 8.13
CA PRO A 396 -6.47 38.29 8.69
C PRO A 396 -6.40 37.40 9.94
N ASP A 397 -5.27 36.71 10.12
CA ASP A 397 -4.93 35.98 11.36
C ASP A 397 -5.91 34.87 11.80
N ALA A 398 -6.76 34.37 10.90
CA ALA A 398 -7.61 33.21 11.15
C ALA A 398 -6.76 31.94 11.35
N HIS A 399 -7.00 31.20 12.43
CA HIS A 399 -6.31 29.95 12.75
C HIS A 399 -7.14 29.07 13.69
N LEU A 400 -6.81 27.79 13.77
CA LEU A 400 -7.37 26.83 14.73
C LEU A 400 -6.23 26.07 15.41
N SER A 401 -6.34 25.82 16.71
CA SER A 401 -5.30 25.15 17.50
C SER A 401 -5.86 23.99 18.31
N TYR A 402 -5.03 22.98 18.55
CA TYR A 402 -5.35 21.82 19.37
C TYR A 402 -4.09 21.29 20.07
N LEU A 403 -4.29 20.36 21.02
CA LEU A 403 -3.20 19.70 21.73
C LEU A 403 -2.98 18.30 21.14
N ALA A 404 -1.78 18.02 20.66
CA ALA A 404 -1.34 16.71 20.24
C ALA A 404 -0.62 16.03 21.40
N ASP A 405 -1.30 15.07 22.04
CA ASP A 405 -0.76 14.29 23.16
C ASP A 405 -0.31 12.90 22.69
N PRO A 406 1.01 12.59 22.70
CA PRO A 406 1.52 11.27 22.34
C PRO A 406 0.96 10.12 23.20
N ALA A 407 0.44 10.39 24.40
CA ALA A 407 -0.18 9.39 25.28
C ALA A 407 -1.65 9.11 24.94
N ASN A 408 -2.29 9.94 24.12
CA ASN A 408 -3.67 9.78 23.66
C ASN A 408 -3.78 10.04 22.15
N PRO A 409 -3.06 9.26 21.31
CA PRO A 409 -3.07 9.47 19.87
C PRO A 409 -4.44 9.17 19.26
N VAL A 410 -4.77 9.84 18.15
CA VAL A 410 -5.96 9.57 17.35
C VAL A 410 -5.86 8.15 16.78
N PRO A 411 -6.86 7.28 17.01
CA PRO A 411 -6.79 5.88 16.61
C PRO A 411 -6.98 5.69 15.11
N THR A 412 -6.35 4.64 14.57
CA THR A 412 -6.54 4.18 13.19
C THR A 412 -7.83 3.40 13.04
N LEU A 413 -8.74 3.93 12.23
CA LEU A 413 -9.99 3.28 11.82
C LEU A 413 -9.97 3.04 10.31
N GLY A 414 -9.47 1.89 9.90
CA GLY A 414 -9.36 1.54 8.48
C GLY A 414 -8.21 2.24 7.76
N GLY A 415 -8.45 2.56 6.49
CA GLY A 415 -7.50 3.19 5.58
C GLY A 415 -6.77 2.19 4.70
N ALA A 416 -5.82 2.72 3.94
CA ALA A 416 -5.02 1.96 2.99
C ALA A 416 -3.89 1.21 3.71
N LEU A 417 -4.09 -0.08 3.97
CA LEU A 417 -3.25 -0.87 4.88
C LEU A 417 -3.06 -2.30 4.36
N THR A 418 -1.93 -2.90 4.73
CA THR A 418 -1.68 -4.33 4.57
C THR A 418 -1.12 -4.90 5.86
N SER A 419 -1.33 -6.18 6.12
CA SER A 419 -0.70 -6.92 7.22
C SER A 419 -0.92 -6.38 8.65
N GLY A 420 -1.85 -5.45 8.89
CA GLY A 420 -2.08 -4.87 10.23
C GLY A 420 -2.64 -5.83 11.29
N GLY A 421 -3.29 -6.92 10.84
CA GLY A 421 -3.85 -7.91 11.77
C GLY A 421 -2.76 -8.64 12.58
N PRO A 422 -2.99 -8.94 13.86
CA PRO A 422 -4.28 -8.82 14.55
C PRO A 422 -4.57 -7.46 15.20
N VAL A 423 -3.62 -6.51 15.18
CA VAL A 423 -3.73 -5.27 15.97
C VAL A 423 -4.68 -4.26 15.33
N PHE A 424 -4.66 -4.11 14.02
CA PHE A 424 -5.50 -3.15 13.30
C PHE A 424 -5.81 -3.64 11.88
N VAL A 425 -6.85 -3.07 11.26
CA VAL A 425 -7.39 -3.54 9.99
C VAL A 425 -7.52 -2.40 8.98
N GLY A 426 -7.34 -2.71 7.69
CA GLY A 426 -7.54 -1.79 6.58
C GLY A 426 -8.96 -1.82 6.03
N GLY A 427 -9.31 -0.81 5.24
CA GLY A 427 -10.59 -0.72 4.53
C GLY A 427 -11.37 0.56 4.83
N ALA A 428 -12.61 0.58 4.36
CA ALA A 428 -13.53 1.68 4.58
C ALA A 428 -14.39 1.38 5.82
N PHE A 429 -14.37 2.28 6.79
CA PHE A 429 -15.09 2.14 8.05
C PHE A 429 -15.79 3.44 8.40
N ASP A 430 -16.87 3.31 9.17
CA ASP A 430 -17.45 4.48 9.83
C ASP A 430 -16.44 5.03 10.84
N GLN A 431 -16.18 6.33 10.80
CA GLN A 431 -15.14 6.97 11.62
C GLN A 431 -15.64 7.24 13.06
N ARG A 432 -15.93 6.15 13.78
CA ARG A 432 -16.40 6.15 15.19
C ARG A 432 -15.50 5.30 16.09
N GLU A 433 -15.29 5.74 17.32
CA GLU A 433 -14.43 5.07 18.32
C GLU A 433 -15.07 3.79 18.85
N ARG A 434 -15.08 2.72 18.04
CA ARG A 434 -15.60 1.41 18.41
C ARG A 434 -14.54 0.55 19.12
N ALA A 435 -14.98 -0.23 20.12
CA ALA A 435 -14.11 -1.03 20.98
C ALA A 435 -13.32 -2.14 20.26
N ASP A 436 -13.69 -2.50 19.04
CA ASP A 436 -12.97 -3.47 18.20
C ASP A 436 -11.69 -2.89 17.56
N PHE A 437 -11.49 -1.57 17.63
CA PHE A 437 -10.27 -0.92 17.16
C PHE A 437 -9.30 -0.60 18.30
N PHE A 438 -8.02 -0.87 18.04
CA PHE A 438 -6.94 -0.58 18.96
C PHE A 438 -6.79 0.92 19.22
N GLY A 439 -6.64 1.29 20.49
CA GLY A 439 -6.41 2.68 20.91
C GLY A 439 -7.67 3.55 20.98
N THR A 440 -8.87 2.99 20.76
CA THR A 440 -10.14 3.72 20.94
C THR A 440 -10.61 3.70 22.39
N GLN A 441 -11.48 4.66 22.74
CA GLN A 441 -12.22 4.67 24.01
C GLN A 441 -13.39 3.67 24.02
N GLY A 442 -13.80 3.17 22.84
CA GLY A 442 -14.90 2.21 22.72
C GLY A 442 -16.29 2.77 23.02
N ASP A 443 -16.43 4.10 23.06
CA ASP A 443 -17.68 4.81 23.38
C ASP A 443 -18.55 5.13 22.16
N ASN A 444 -18.08 4.75 20.97
CA ASN A 444 -18.75 4.96 19.67
C ASN A 444 -18.97 6.44 19.31
N SER A 445 -18.24 7.36 19.94
CA SER A 445 -18.19 8.77 19.56
C SER A 445 -17.57 8.94 18.17
N ALA A 446 -17.95 10.00 17.44
CA ALA A 446 -17.35 10.27 16.13
C ALA A 446 -15.93 10.81 16.30
N LEU A 447 -14.97 10.36 15.50
CA LEU A 447 -13.59 10.87 15.58
C LEU A 447 -13.49 12.39 15.42
N SER A 448 -14.39 12.98 14.64
CA SER A 448 -14.49 14.44 14.46
C SER A 448 -14.93 15.21 15.72
N GLN A 449 -15.33 14.52 16.79
CA GLN A 449 -15.68 15.12 18.08
C GLN A 449 -14.49 15.18 19.04
N ARG A 450 -13.37 14.51 18.72
CA ARG A 450 -12.16 14.62 19.53
C ARG A 450 -11.59 16.03 19.45
N ALA A 451 -11.05 16.52 20.57
CA ALA A 451 -10.48 17.86 20.66
C ALA A 451 -9.17 18.04 19.86
N ASP A 452 -8.53 16.94 19.47
CA ASP A 452 -7.28 16.88 18.69
C ASP A 452 -7.53 16.55 17.20
N VAL A 453 -8.78 16.66 16.73
CA VAL A 453 -9.17 16.49 15.33
C VAL A 453 -9.90 17.75 14.84
N LEU A 454 -9.31 18.45 13.87
CA LEU A 454 -9.94 19.57 13.18
C LEU A 454 -10.66 19.05 11.92
N SER A 455 -11.98 19.22 11.86
CA SER A 455 -12.78 18.79 10.70
C SER A 455 -13.24 19.97 9.85
N PHE A 456 -12.96 19.90 8.55
CA PHE A 456 -13.38 20.87 7.54
C PHE A 456 -14.27 20.19 6.50
N GLN A 457 -15.44 20.73 6.19
CA GLN A 457 -16.34 20.08 5.24
C GLN A 457 -17.07 21.05 4.30
N THR A 458 -17.46 20.56 3.14
CA THR A 458 -18.35 21.29 2.24
C THR A 458 -19.76 21.41 2.83
N PRO A 459 -20.60 22.36 2.34
CA PRO A 459 -22.05 22.17 2.33
C PRO A 459 -22.43 20.81 1.71
N PRO A 460 -23.67 20.32 1.92
CA PRO A 460 -24.16 19.19 1.13
C PRO A 460 -23.96 19.51 -0.35
N LEU A 461 -23.37 18.57 -1.10
CA LEU A 461 -23.03 18.79 -2.49
C LEU A 461 -24.31 18.93 -3.33
N ASP A 462 -24.38 19.96 -4.17
CA ASP A 462 -25.50 20.19 -5.09
C ASP A 462 -25.50 19.20 -6.27
N ASP A 463 -24.33 18.71 -6.64
CA ASP A 463 -24.08 17.75 -7.72
C ASP A 463 -23.06 16.68 -7.28
N ASP A 464 -23.02 15.56 -8.00
CA ASP A 464 -21.99 14.54 -7.77
C ASP A 464 -20.58 15.13 -8.02
N LEU A 465 -19.65 14.85 -7.10
CA LEU A 465 -18.24 15.21 -7.22
C LEU A 465 -17.41 13.92 -7.36
N ILE A 466 -16.75 13.76 -8.50
CA ILE A 466 -15.85 12.62 -8.74
C ILE A 466 -14.42 13.08 -8.50
N VAL A 467 -13.79 12.50 -7.48
CA VAL A 467 -12.35 12.63 -7.20
C VAL A 467 -11.68 11.38 -7.76
N ALA A 468 -10.86 11.55 -8.80
CA ALA A 468 -10.19 10.46 -9.50
C ALA A 468 -8.75 10.86 -9.82
N GLY A 469 -7.84 10.57 -8.89
CA GLY A 469 -6.43 10.94 -8.98
C GLY A 469 -5.85 11.38 -7.65
N ASP A 470 -4.82 12.20 -7.74
CA ASP A 470 -4.00 12.64 -6.61
C ASP A 470 -4.80 13.58 -5.68
N VAL A 471 -4.48 13.49 -4.39
CA VAL A 471 -5.03 14.29 -3.29
C VAL A 471 -3.84 14.93 -2.57
N GLN A 472 -3.84 16.25 -2.43
CA GLN A 472 -2.76 17.00 -1.80
C GLN A 472 -3.33 18.01 -0.81
N ILE A 473 -2.75 18.09 0.39
CA ILE A 473 -3.13 19.04 1.41
C ILE A 473 -1.93 19.91 1.73
N GLU A 474 -2.04 21.19 1.43
CA GLU A 474 -1.06 22.21 1.76
C GLU A 474 -1.54 22.91 3.03
N LEU A 475 -0.83 22.71 4.14
CA LEU A 475 -1.14 23.37 5.41
C LEU A 475 -0.07 24.42 5.73
N TRP A 476 -0.52 25.57 6.21
CA TRP A 476 0.31 26.50 6.96
C TRP A 476 0.14 26.18 8.43
N ILE A 477 1.24 25.89 9.13
CA ILE A 477 1.21 25.43 10.51
C ILE A 477 2.26 26.14 11.36
N ASP A 478 2.02 26.17 12.67
CA ASP A 478 3.05 26.36 13.68
C ASP A 478 2.83 25.37 14.84
N SER A 479 3.86 25.18 15.65
CA SER A 479 3.85 24.33 16.83
C SER A 479 4.75 24.93 17.90
N ASP A 480 4.47 24.70 19.18
CA ASP A 480 5.41 24.99 20.27
C ASP A 480 6.47 23.91 20.49
N ALA A 481 6.33 22.76 19.81
CA ALA A 481 7.26 21.66 19.83
C ALA A 481 8.31 21.76 18.70
N PRO A 482 9.55 21.24 18.90
CA PRO A 482 10.59 21.21 17.86
C PRO A 482 10.30 20.21 16.72
N ASP A 483 9.32 19.32 16.90
CA ASP A 483 8.79 18.44 15.85
C ASP A 483 7.38 18.00 16.24
N THR A 484 6.59 17.58 15.25
CA THR A 484 5.28 16.97 15.40
C THR A 484 4.90 16.31 14.07
N ASP A 485 3.82 15.53 14.05
CA ASP A 485 3.19 15.10 12.81
C ASP A 485 1.92 15.92 12.53
N PHE A 486 1.54 16.02 11.26
CA PHE A 486 0.19 16.38 10.83
C PHE A 486 -0.36 15.27 9.92
N THR A 487 -1.57 14.80 10.22
CA THR A 487 -2.31 13.82 9.42
C THR A 487 -3.47 14.51 8.70
N ALA A 488 -3.85 13.95 7.55
CA ALA A 488 -4.99 14.39 6.76
C ALA A 488 -5.77 13.17 6.29
N LYS A 489 -7.08 13.14 6.56
CA LYS A 489 -7.99 12.07 6.14
C LYS A 489 -9.15 12.64 5.35
N LEU A 490 -9.31 12.17 4.12
CA LEU A 490 -10.44 12.50 3.26
C LEU A 490 -11.61 11.55 3.58
N VAL A 491 -12.79 12.10 3.79
CA VAL A 491 -13.99 11.37 4.25
C VAL A 491 -15.20 11.74 3.39
N ASP A 492 -15.96 10.73 2.96
CA ASP A 492 -17.28 10.89 2.35
C ASP A 492 -18.35 10.79 3.44
N VAL A 493 -19.02 11.90 3.73
CA VAL A 493 -20.04 11.99 4.78
C VAL A 493 -21.42 11.81 4.16
N TYR A 494 -22.00 10.65 4.45
CA TYR A 494 -23.37 10.32 4.10
C TYR A 494 -24.35 11.07 5.01
N PRO A 495 -25.44 11.63 4.45
CA PRO A 495 -26.47 12.25 5.26
C PRO A 495 -27.21 11.21 6.11
N PRO A 496 -27.82 11.62 7.24
CA PRO A 496 -28.73 10.78 8.00
C PRO A 496 -29.81 10.11 7.15
N CYS A 497 -30.04 8.83 7.41
CA CYS A 497 -31.11 8.04 6.79
C CYS A 497 -31.71 7.05 7.80
N ALA A 498 -32.70 6.26 7.37
CA ALA A 498 -33.36 5.29 8.25
C ALA A 498 -32.40 4.26 8.85
N ASP A 499 -31.38 3.84 8.08
CA ASP A 499 -30.41 2.81 8.52
C ASP A 499 -29.21 3.39 9.29
N TYR A 500 -28.95 4.69 9.10
CA TYR A 500 -27.84 5.46 9.66
C TYR A 500 -28.37 6.81 10.16
N PRO A 501 -29.04 6.85 11.33
CA PRO A 501 -29.71 8.06 11.82
C PRO A 501 -28.74 9.22 12.15
N ASP A 502 -27.47 8.92 12.42
CA ASP A 502 -26.42 9.93 12.62
C ASP A 502 -25.66 10.26 11.31
N GLY A 503 -26.04 9.64 10.18
CA GLY A 503 -25.22 9.58 8.98
C GLY A 503 -24.12 8.52 9.09
N PHE A 504 -23.22 8.50 8.10
CA PHE A 504 -22.07 7.60 8.04
C PHE A 504 -20.85 8.36 7.52
N ALA A 505 -19.72 8.31 8.24
CA ALA A 505 -18.50 9.00 7.85
C ALA A 505 -17.50 7.98 7.30
N MET A 506 -17.44 7.82 5.98
CA MET A 506 -16.60 6.81 5.33
C MET A 506 -15.22 7.38 5.01
N ASN A 507 -14.14 6.83 5.58
CA ASN A 507 -12.78 7.20 5.15
C ASN A 507 -12.52 6.76 3.70
N ILE A 508 -11.93 7.66 2.91
CA ILE A 508 -11.55 7.42 1.50
C ILE A 508 -10.06 7.14 1.38
N THR A 509 -9.24 8.03 1.93
CA THR A 509 -7.77 7.95 1.90
C THR A 509 -7.21 8.84 3.01
N ASP A 510 -5.99 8.56 3.43
CA ASP A 510 -5.29 9.33 4.46
C ASP A 510 -3.78 9.34 4.25
N GLY A 511 -3.15 10.36 4.81
CA GLY A 511 -1.71 10.57 4.79
C GLY A 511 -1.23 11.28 6.04
N ILE A 512 0.10 11.35 6.16
CA ILE A 512 0.80 11.95 7.29
C ILE A 512 2.01 12.74 6.78
N ARG A 513 2.46 13.73 7.54
CA ARG A 513 3.71 14.47 7.33
C ARG A 513 4.37 14.71 8.68
N ARG A 514 5.58 14.18 8.84
CA ARG A 514 6.46 14.46 9.99
C ARG A 514 7.25 15.74 9.73
N CYS A 515 7.04 16.76 10.55
CA CYS A 515 7.40 18.15 10.24
C CYS A 515 8.90 18.40 10.12
N ARG A 516 9.75 17.63 10.81
CA ARG A 516 11.21 17.74 10.64
C ARG A 516 11.66 17.50 9.19
N TYR A 517 10.88 16.77 8.40
CA TYR A 517 11.17 16.48 6.98
C TYR A 517 10.44 17.39 5.99
N ARG A 518 9.85 18.51 6.47
CA ARG A 518 9.01 19.40 5.64
C ARG A 518 9.71 19.94 4.39
N ASP A 519 11.03 20.16 4.47
CA ASP A 519 11.83 20.76 3.40
C ASP A 519 12.80 19.75 2.75
N ASP A 520 13.39 18.85 3.56
CA ASP A 520 14.36 17.86 3.10
C ASP A 520 14.17 16.53 3.85
N TRP A 521 14.13 15.43 3.10
CA TRP A 521 13.99 14.07 3.63
C TRP A 521 15.30 13.51 4.22
N LYS A 522 16.46 14.03 3.79
CA LYS A 522 17.79 13.60 4.22
C LYS A 522 18.32 14.42 5.39
N HIS A 523 17.96 15.69 5.44
CA HIS A 523 18.49 16.65 6.40
C HIS A 523 17.33 17.28 7.21
N PRO A 524 16.84 16.59 8.26
CA PRO A 524 15.71 17.08 9.03
C PRO A 524 16.04 18.42 9.68
N THR A 525 15.08 19.35 9.63
CA THR A 525 15.18 20.67 10.26
C THR A 525 14.09 20.79 11.33
N PRO A 526 14.41 21.09 12.60
CA PRO A 526 13.39 21.24 13.63
C PRO A 526 12.43 22.39 13.30
N LEU A 527 11.27 22.38 13.93
CA LEU A 527 10.36 23.53 13.98
C LEU A 527 10.90 24.55 15.00
N THR A 528 10.68 25.83 14.69
CA THR A 528 10.91 26.92 15.64
C THR A 528 9.56 27.32 16.25
N PRO A 529 9.42 27.38 17.58
CA PRO A 529 8.16 27.77 18.21
C PRO A 529 7.59 29.09 17.69
N GLY A 530 6.34 29.05 17.21
CA GLY A 530 5.62 30.20 16.64
C GLY A 530 6.03 30.62 15.22
N GLU A 531 6.97 29.91 14.58
CA GLU A 531 7.31 30.11 13.18
C GLU A 531 6.27 29.42 12.28
N ARG A 532 5.60 30.22 11.44
CA ARG A 532 4.65 29.70 10.45
C ARG A 532 5.42 29.06 9.30
N VAL A 533 5.22 27.76 9.10
CA VAL A 533 5.84 26.99 8.01
C VAL A 533 4.80 26.30 7.17
N ARG A 534 5.15 25.97 5.92
CA ARG A 534 4.30 25.19 5.03
C ARG A 534 4.65 23.72 5.12
N VAL A 535 3.63 22.87 5.20
CA VAL A 535 3.77 21.41 5.09
C VAL A 535 2.84 20.87 3.99
N LEU A 536 3.31 19.88 3.26
CA LEU A 536 2.55 19.16 2.23
C LEU A 536 2.28 17.74 2.73
N ILE A 537 1.01 17.35 2.76
CA ILE A 537 0.56 15.98 3.04
C ILE A 537 -0.01 15.41 1.75
N GLU A 538 0.42 14.21 1.39
CA GLU A 538 0.00 13.51 0.17
C GLU A 538 -0.62 12.15 0.54
N PRO A 539 -1.93 12.11 0.86
CA PRO A 539 -2.68 10.85 0.91
C PRO A 539 -2.60 10.12 -0.42
N PHE A 540 -2.83 8.81 -0.41
CA PHE A 540 -2.85 8.04 -1.65
C PHE A 540 -3.99 8.48 -2.57
N ALA A 541 -3.74 8.42 -3.88
CA ALA A 541 -4.75 8.68 -4.90
C ALA A 541 -5.98 7.77 -4.74
N THR A 542 -7.13 8.24 -5.20
CA THR A 542 -8.40 7.51 -5.10
C THR A 542 -9.25 7.69 -6.36
N CYS A 543 -10.32 6.91 -6.48
CA CYS A 543 -11.36 7.06 -7.51
C CYS A 543 -12.73 6.89 -6.85
N ASN A 544 -13.28 8.00 -6.33
CA ASN A 544 -14.51 8.03 -5.55
C ASN A 544 -15.50 9.07 -6.08
N ARG A 545 -16.78 8.71 -6.09
CA ARG A 545 -17.89 9.63 -6.32
C ARG A 545 -18.55 9.98 -4.99
N PHE A 546 -18.36 11.22 -4.57
CA PHE A 546 -19.16 11.85 -3.52
C PHE A 546 -20.50 12.23 -4.14
N LYS A 547 -21.57 11.57 -3.71
CA LYS A 547 -22.91 11.74 -4.31
C LYS A 547 -23.52 13.07 -3.89
N ARG A 548 -24.36 13.66 -4.74
CA ARG A 548 -25.22 14.80 -4.37
C ARG A 548 -25.88 14.56 -3.00
N GLY A 549 -25.82 15.57 -2.14
CA GLY A 549 -26.33 15.54 -0.77
C GLY A 549 -25.32 15.02 0.28
N HIS A 550 -24.26 14.34 -0.14
CA HIS A 550 -23.13 14.02 0.74
C HIS A 550 -22.29 15.28 1.01
N ARG A 551 -21.31 15.15 1.90
CA ARG A 551 -20.28 16.17 2.08
C ARG A 551 -18.90 15.54 1.86
N LEU A 552 -18.02 16.31 1.24
CA LEU A 552 -16.60 16.02 1.31
C LEU A 552 -16.07 16.63 2.61
N ARG A 553 -15.46 15.81 3.47
CA ARG A 553 -14.84 16.24 4.72
C ARG A 553 -13.35 15.91 4.73
N LEU A 554 -12.57 16.82 5.30
CA LEU A 554 -11.16 16.67 5.57
C LEU A 554 -10.93 16.76 7.08
N ASP A 555 -10.42 15.69 7.67
CA ASP A 555 -10.05 15.65 9.08
C ASP A 555 -8.52 15.83 9.21
N ILE A 556 -8.07 16.81 9.98
CA ILE A 556 -6.67 17.12 10.28
C ILE A 556 -6.38 16.79 11.75
N ALA A 557 -5.32 16.04 12.02
CA ALA A 557 -4.86 15.75 13.38
C ALA A 557 -3.32 15.66 13.41
N SER A 558 -2.74 15.14 14.50
CA SER A 558 -1.29 14.92 14.63
C SER A 558 -0.90 13.46 14.87
N SER A 559 -1.84 12.54 14.70
CA SER A 559 -1.57 11.11 14.79
C SER A 559 -2.61 10.29 14.02
N ASN A 560 -2.27 9.04 13.72
CA ASN A 560 -3.15 8.01 13.17
C ASN A 560 -2.53 6.66 13.57
N PHE A 561 -2.73 6.28 14.83
CA PHE A 561 -2.05 5.15 15.47
C PHE A 561 -3.00 3.97 15.64
N PRO A 562 -2.61 2.72 15.32
CA PRO A 562 -1.25 2.26 15.07
C PRO A 562 -0.89 2.11 13.58
N ARG A 563 -1.54 2.79 12.63
CA ARG A 563 -1.02 2.81 11.24
C ARG A 563 0.40 3.36 11.21
N PHE A 564 0.63 4.51 11.83
CA PHE A 564 1.95 5.14 11.96
C PHE A 564 2.46 5.11 13.39
N ASP A 565 3.79 5.18 13.56
CA ASP A 565 4.39 5.47 14.86
C ASP A 565 4.02 6.87 15.35
N VAL A 566 3.89 7.03 16.67
CA VAL A 566 3.51 8.32 17.28
C VAL A 566 4.74 9.21 17.38
N ASN A 567 4.65 10.45 16.88
CA ASN A 567 5.71 11.43 17.11
C ASN A 567 5.80 11.76 18.60
N PRO A 568 6.99 11.72 19.23
CA PRO A 568 7.15 12.12 20.64
C PRO A 568 7.01 13.63 20.85
N ASN A 569 6.99 14.43 19.78
CA ASN A 569 7.06 15.89 19.77
C ASN A 569 8.34 16.49 20.38
N SER A 570 9.30 15.68 20.83
CA SER A 570 10.53 16.14 21.46
C SER A 570 11.68 16.43 20.49
N GLY A 571 11.51 16.06 19.21
CA GLY A 571 12.58 16.09 18.21
C GLY A 571 13.56 14.91 18.31
N GLU A 572 13.41 14.03 19.30
CA GLU A 572 14.24 12.82 19.44
C GLU A 572 14.13 11.90 18.19
N PRO A 573 15.15 11.06 17.92
CA PRO A 573 15.12 10.14 16.79
C PRO A 573 13.98 9.11 16.85
N SER A 574 13.49 8.71 15.67
CA SER A 574 12.44 7.69 15.53
C SER A 574 12.86 6.36 16.18
N GLY A 575 11.93 5.72 16.90
CA GLY A 575 12.18 4.45 17.60
C GLY A 575 13.10 4.54 18.82
N GLN A 576 13.55 5.74 19.23
CA GLN A 576 14.48 5.91 20.35
C GLN A 576 14.03 6.93 21.40
N ALA A 577 12.98 7.71 21.08
CA ALA A 577 12.50 8.78 21.94
C ALA A 577 12.05 8.30 23.33
N ARG A 578 12.45 9.01 24.37
CA ARG A 578 12.12 8.66 25.78
C ARG A 578 11.39 9.76 26.52
N GLN A 579 11.31 10.95 25.95
CA GLN A 579 10.76 12.13 26.61
C GLN A 579 9.65 12.74 25.74
N PRO A 580 8.51 12.04 25.56
CA PRO A 580 7.40 12.61 24.81
C PRO A 580 6.86 13.85 25.52
N GLN A 581 6.37 14.82 24.75
CA GLN A 581 5.72 16.01 25.27
C GLN A 581 4.45 16.32 24.48
N ILE A 582 3.51 17.02 25.11
CA ILE A 582 2.32 17.53 24.44
C ILE A 582 2.75 18.71 23.57
N ALA A 583 2.35 18.71 22.30
CA ALA A 583 2.54 19.85 21.39
C ALA A 583 1.22 20.61 21.23
N ARG A 584 1.25 21.93 21.30
CA ARG A 584 0.15 22.76 20.81
C ARG A 584 0.40 23.04 19.34
N ASN A 585 -0.43 22.46 18.49
CA ASN A 585 -0.36 22.60 17.05
C ASN A 585 -1.44 23.55 16.54
N THR A 586 -1.06 24.38 15.57
CA THR A 586 -1.92 25.40 14.99
C THR A 586 -1.94 25.26 13.48
N VAL A 587 -3.13 25.36 12.88
CA VAL A 587 -3.33 25.43 11.43
C VAL A 587 -3.80 26.84 11.10
N HIS A 588 -3.06 27.54 10.26
CA HIS A 588 -3.41 28.88 9.78
C HIS A 588 -4.34 28.81 8.58
N LEU A 589 -5.29 29.74 8.57
CA LEU A 589 -6.44 29.79 7.69
C LEU A 589 -6.64 31.23 7.17
N SER A 590 -5.62 32.08 7.30
CA SER A 590 -5.65 33.50 6.98
C SER A 590 -5.33 33.75 5.50
N ARG A 591 -5.64 34.96 5.02
CA ARG A 591 -5.36 35.38 3.63
C ARG A 591 -3.90 35.20 3.16
N ASP A 592 -2.94 35.32 4.07
CA ASP A 592 -1.50 35.19 3.82
C ASP A 592 -0.95 33.78 4.10
N ALA A 593 -1.78 32.90 4.67
CA ALA A 593 -1.44 31.53 5.06
C ALA A 593 -2.66 30.62 4.80
N ALA A 594 -3.12 30.59 3.55
CA ALA A 594 -4.36 29.92 3.16
C ALA A 594 -4.15 28.41 2.97
N SER A 595 -4.31 27.64 4.05
CA SER A 595 -4.31 26.18 3.99
C SER A 595 -5.39 25.66 3.03
N CYS A 596 -5.06 24.67 2.20
CA CYS A 596 -5.96 24.19 1.15
C CYS A 596 -5.81 22.69 0.85
N LEU A 597 -6.92 22.13 0.37
CA LEU A 597 -7.04 20.80 -0.23
C LEU A 597 -7.07 20.94 -1.75
N ARG A 598 -6.17 20.23 -2.44
CA ARG A 598 -6.13 20.13 -3.90
C ARG A 598 -6.50 18.70 -4.30
N LEU A 599 -7.43 18.60 -5.24
CA LEU A 599 -8.02 17.35 -5.71
C LEU A 599 -7.91 17.25 -7.22
N THR A 600 -7.63 16.05 -7.72
CA THR A 600 -7.87 15.71 -9.12
C THR A 600 -9.32 15.26 -9.28
N VAL A 601 -10.11 16.02 -10.03
CA VAL A 601 -11.54 15.78 -10.25
C VAL A 601 -11.85 15.50 -11.72
N VAL A 602 -12.91 14.73 -11.98
CA VAL A 602 -13.37 14.44 -13.34
C VAL A 602 -14.83 14.87 -13.48
N PRO A 603 -15.17 15.74 -14.44
CA PRO A 603 -16.57 16.08 -14.70
C PRO A 603 -17.38 14.83 -15.07
N THR A 604 -18.58 14.68 -14.54
CA THR A 604 -19.45 13.51 -14.80
C THR A 604 -19.68 13.29 -16.30
N ALA A 605 -19.80 14.36 -17.08
CA ALA A 605 -19.97 14.30 -18.54
C ALA A 605 -18.75 13.74 -19.30
N HIS A 606 -17.58 13.67 -18.67
CA HIS A 606 -16.33 13.15 -19.24
C HIS A 606 -16.01 11.72 -18.79
N LEU A 607 -16.82 11.13 -17.90
CA LEU A 607 -16.64 9.73 -17.56
C LEU A 607 -16.89 8.85 -18.80
N PRO A 608 -15.97 7.95 -19.14
CA PRO A 608 -16.24 6.89 -20.10
C PRO A 608 -17.53 6.16 -19.70
N VAL A 609 -18.36 5.84 -20.70
CA VAL A 609 -19.63 5.13 -20.49
C VAL A 609 -19.37 3.73 -19.96
#